data_AF-A0A349GMR2-F1
#
_entry.id   AF-A0A349GMR2-F1
#
_cell.length_a   1.000
_cell.length_b   1.000
_cell.length_c   1.000
_cell.angle_alpha   90.00
_cell.angle_beta   90.00
_cell.angle_gamma   90.00
#
_symmetry.space_group_name_H-M   'P 1'
#
loop_
_entity.id
_entity.type
_entity.pdbx_description
1 polymer ?
#
loop_
_entity_poly.entity_id
_entity_poly.type
_entity_poly.pdbx_seq_one_letter_code
_entity_poly.pdbx_strand_id
1 'polypeptide(L)'
;LNENYQNEIEILGADIPVIDEIPCVTLLEAKEILGNKGSKNKLDLEPEDEVEICNYAKEKFNSDFIFVTHFPSSKPPFYAMNDKNDPRLACKFDLLFRGLEITSGGQRIHDYDEQIAKMKAQGLNPDDFRSYLEAHKYGLPPHGGLGIGLERLVMKILRLSNVRQSSMFPRDINRLLP
;
A
#
# COMPACT_ATOMS: atom_id res chain seq x y z
N LEU A 1 -4.00 -17.11 15.92
CA LEU A 1 -2.91 -16.52 16.74
C LEU A 1 -3.05 -16.93 18.19
N ASN A 2 -4.18 -16.64 18.83
CA ASN A 2 -4.42 -16.97 20.25
C ASN A 2 -4.35 -18.46 20.60
N GLU A 3 -4.58 -19.38 19.67
CA GLU A 3 -4.50 -20.83 19.95
C GLU A 3 -3.08 -21.39 19.92
N ASN A 4 -2.23 -20.88 19.01
CA ASN A 4 -0.92 -21.50 18.70
C ASN A 4 0.28 -20.64 19.12
N TYR A 5 0.07 -19.35 19.44
CA TYR A 5 1.14 -18.38 19.69
C TYR A 5 0.86 -17.49 20.92
N GLN A 6 0.05 -17.97 21.86
CA GLN A 6 -0.36 -17.18 23.04
C GLN A 6 0.86 -16.80 23.89
N ASN A 7 1.77 -17.73 24.11
CA ASN A 7 2.98 -17.50 24.90
C ASN A 7 3.84 -16.38 24.30
N GLU A 8 4.04 -16.39 22.98
CA GLU A 8 4.82 -15.38 22.27
C GLU A 8 4.13 -14.01 22.31
N ILE A 9 2.80 -13.98 22.15
CA ILE A 9 2.02 -12.74 22.24
C ILE A 9 2.15 -12.13 23.64
N GLU A 10 2.05 -12.93 24.69
CA GLU A 10 2.19 -12.48 26.08
C GLU A 10 3.62 -12.00 26.38
N ILE A 11 4.65 -12.77 25.97
CA ILE A 11 6.06 -12.41 26.18
C ILE A 11 6.42 -11.10 25.47
N LEU A 12 5.94 -10.92 24.23
CA LEU A 12 6.25 -9.76 23.41
C LEU A 12 5.34 -8.56 23.69
N GLY A 13 4.28 -8.73 24.49
CA GLY A 13 3.25 -7.71 24.68
C GLY A 13 2.59 -7.29 23.36
N ALA A 14 2.40 -8.25 22.45
CA ALA A 14 1.94 -7.98 21.10
C ALA A 14 0.49 -7.50 21.08
N ASP A 15 0.26 -6.35 20.44
CA ASP A 15 -1.06 -5.76 20.27
C ASP A 15 -1.67 -6.25 18.95
N ILE A 16 -2.32 -7.42 19.01
CA ILE A 16 -2.96 -8.07 17.86
C ILE A 16 -4.28 -7.36 17.53
N PRO A 17 -4.42 -6.78 16.32
CA PRO A 17 -5.67 -6.13 15.94
C PRO A 17 -6.76 -7.18 15.68
N VAL A 18 -8.00 -6.84 16.04
CA VAL A 18 -9.20 -7.58 15.62
C VAL A 18 -9.67 -6.99 14.30
N ILE A 19 -9.90 -7.84 13.30
CA ILE A 19 -10.27 -7.42 11.95
C ILE A 19 -11.63 -8.05 11.62
N ASP A 20 -12.67 -7.22 11.63
CA ASP A 20 -14.01 -7.61 11.19
C ASP A 20 -14.26 -7.11 9.75
N GLU A 21 -14.16 -5.79 9.56
CA GLU A 21 -14.27 -5.11 8.29
C GLU A 21 -13.20 -4.02 8.20
N ILE A 22 -12.61 -3.83 7.01
CA ILE A 22 -11.63 -2.77 6.78
C ILE A 22 -12.34 -1.66 6.00
N PRO A 23 -12.52 -0.45 6.57
CA PRO A 23 -13.12 0.67 5.86
C PRO A 23 -12.27 1.05 4.65
N CYS A 24 -12.94 1.56 3.61
CA CYS A 24 -12.32 1.97 2.38
C CYS A 24 -12.80 3.37 1.99
N VAL A 25 -11.86 4.24 1.67
CA VAL A 25 -12.11 5.59 1.16
C VAL A 25 -11.27 5.83 -0.10
N THR A 26 -11.70 6.74 -0.96
CA THR A 26 -10.86 7.27 -2.04
C THR A 26 -9.86 8.28 -1.48
N LEU A 27 -8.77 8.55 -2.20
CA LEU A 27 -7.81 9.59 -1.82
C LEU A 27 -8.50 10.95 -1.70
N LEU A 28 -9.46 11.26 -2.58
CA LEU A 28 -10.20 12.50 -2.53
C LEU A 28 -11.04 12.61 -1.25
N GLU A 29 -11.81 11.57 -0.93
CA GLU A 29 -12.59 11.51 0.32
C GLU A 29 -11.68 11.58 1.55
N ALA A 30 -10.55 10.87 1.55
CA ALA A 30 -9.56 10.96 2.62
C ALA A 30 -9.09 12.41 2.82
N LYS A 31 -8.78 13.13 1.73
CA LYS A 31 -8.38 14.54 1.81
C LYS A 31 -9.51 15.47 2.28
N GLU A 32 -10.75 15.18 1.93
CA GLU A 32 -11.92 15.92 2.43
C GLU A 32 -12.14 15.69 3.93
N ILE A 33 -12.00 14.45 4.39
CA ILE A 33 -12.08 14.07 5.82
C ILE A 33 -11.00 14.80 6.62
N LEU A 34 -9.77 14.83 6.09
CA LEU A 34 -8.63 15.48 6.74
C LEU A 34 -8.72 17.02 6.71
N GLY A 35 -9.43 17.60 5.73
CA GLY A 35 -9.67 19.03 5.62
C GLY A 35 -8.38 19.86 5.69
N ASN A 36 -8.36 20.89 6.56
CA ASN A 36 -7.17 21.74 6.80
C ASN A 36 -6.14 21.12 7.76
N LYS A 37 -6.43 19.96 8.38
CA LYS A 37 -5.50 19.28 9.29
C LYS A 37 -4.43 18.49 8.53
N GLY A 38 -4.73 18.11 7.30
CA GLY A 38 -3.83 17.37 6.42
C GLY A 38 -2.86 18.25 5.64
N SER A 39 -1.96 17.59 4.92
CA SER A 39 -0.99 18.24 4.03
C SER A 39 -1.67 18.95 2.86
N LYS A 40 -1.03 20.04 2.38
CA LYS A 40 -1.43 20.76 1.16
C LYS A 40 -1.29 19.93 -0.11
N ASN A 41 -0.55 18.81 -0.07
CA ASN A 41 -0.42 17.90 -1.19
C ASN A 41 -1.76 17.20 -1.44
N LYS A 42 -2.45 17.56 -2.52
CA LYS A 42 -3.75 16.96 -2.88
C LYS A 42 -3.63 15.64 -3.62
N LEU A 43 -2.41 15.26 -4.02
CA LEU A 43 -2.17 14.15 -4.93
C LEU A 43 -1.54 12.94 -4.24
N ASP A 44 -1.18 13.03 -2.96
CA ASP A 44 -0.70 11.92 -2.13
C ASP A 44 -1.12 12.05 -0.68
N LEU A 45 -0.94 10.98 0.08
CA LEU A 45 -0.87 11.04 1.54
C LEU A 45 0.57 11.36 1.98
N GLU A 46 0.73 12.35 2.85
CA GLU A 46 1.95 12.56 3.62
C GLU A 46 1.88 11.77 4.95
N PRO A 47 2.99 11.59 5.67
CA PRO A 47 2.99 10.85 6.94
C PRO A 47 1.96 11.35 7.96
N GLU A 48 1.73 12.66 8.05
CA GLU A 48 0.70 13.23 8.92
C GLU A 48 -0.72 12.85 8.47
N ASP A 49 -0.96 12.78 7.16
CA ASP A 49 -2.25 12.35 6.61
C ASP A 49 -2.52 10.88 6.95
N GLU A 50 -1.50 10.02 6.85
CA GLU A 50 -1.61 8.59 7.20
C GLU A 50 -1.98 8.40 8.67
N VAL A 51 -1.38 9.17 9.57
CA VAL A 51 -1.68 9.15 11.01
C VAL A 51 -3.13 9.58 11.26
N GLU A 52 -3.52 10.73 10.73
CA GLU A 52 -4.84 11.31 10.98
C GLU A 52 -5.97 10.46 10.37
N ILE A 53 -5.78 9.89 9.18
CA ILE A 53 -6.82 9.04 8.57
C ILE A 53 -6.98 7.71 9.30
N CYS A 54 -5.90 7.18 9.90
CA CYS A 54 -5.99 6.02 10.79
C CYS A 54 -6.70 6.36 12.11
N ASN A 55 -6.44 7.54 12.68
CA ASN A 55 -7.16 8.02 13.87
C ASN A 55 -8.66 8.13 13.57
N TYR A 56 -9.01 8.73 12.42
CA TYR A 56 -10.39 8.78 11.94
C TYR A 56 -10.99 7.38 11.79
N ALA A 57 -10.26 6.43 11.20
CA ALA A 57 -10.74 5.06 11.05
C ALA A 57 -11.02 4.40 12.40
N LYS A 58 -10.18 4.65 13.40
CA LYS A 58 -10.35 4.15 14.76
C LYS A 58 -11.55 4.78 15.45
N GLU A 59 -11.71 6.10 15.35
CA GLU A 59 -12.82 6.83 15.98
C GLU A 59 -14.18 6.50 15.34
N LYS A 60 -14.22 6.41 14.00
CA LYS A 60 -15.48 6.30 13.26
C LYS A 60 -15.92 4.86 13.04
N PHE A 61 -14.98 3.96 12.79
CA PHE A 61 -15.26 2.57 12.40
C PHE A 61 -14.73 1.55 13.42
N ASN A 62 -14.07 2.00 14.49
CA ASN A 62 -13.37 1.13 15.45
C ASN A 62 -12.34 0.19 14.78
N SER A 63 -11.80 0.59 13.62
CA SER A 63 -10.84 -0.19 12.85
C SER A 63 -9.43 0.33 13.04
N ASP A 64 -8.46 -0.57 13.22
CA ASP A 64 -7.03 -0.23 13.21
C ASP A 64 -6.46 -0.05 11.79
N PHE A 65 -7.25 -0.44 10.78
CA PHE A 65 -6.89 -0.44 9.36
C PHE A 65 -7.82 0.46 8.54
N ILE A 66 -7.30 1.00 7.44
CA ILE A 66 -8.11 1.69 6.43
C ILE A 66 -7.46 1.58 5.05
N PHE A 67 -8.27 1.29 4.04
CA PHE A 67 -7.85 1.39 2.64
C PHE A 67 -8.05 2.81 2.13
N VAL A 68 -7.03 3.33 1.44
CA VAL A 68 -7.13 4.52 0.60
C VAL A 68 -6.94 4.10 -0.84
N THR A 69 -7.85 4.50 -1.73
CA THR A 69 -7.94 4.01 -3.12
C THR A 69 -7.97 5.17 -4.12
N HIS A 70 -7.95 4.85 -5.42
CA HIS A 70 -8.15 5.83 -6.50
C HIS A 70 -7.11 6.96 -6.50
N PHE A 71 -5.84 6.59 -6.48
CA PHE A 71 -4.73 7.54 -6.62
C PHE A 71 -4.67 8.11 -8.05
N PRO A 72 -4.12 9.33 -8.25
CA PRO A 72 -3.97 9.92 -9.58
C PRO A 72 -3.12 9.03 -10.50
N SER A 73 -3.58 8.73 -11.71
CA SER A 73 -2.91 7.78 -12.62
C SER A 73 -1.51 8.21 -13.09
N SER A 74 -1.15 9.48 -12.88
CA SER A 74 0.17 10.03 -13.15
C SER A 74 1.26 9.61 -12.15
N LYS A 75 0.90 9.12 -10.95
CA LYS A 75 1.87 8.72 -9.93
C LYS A 75 2.26 7.24 -9.95
N PRO A 76 1.32 6.29 -10.11
CA PRO A 76 1.65 4.88 -10.09
C PRO A 76 2.55 4.45 -11.25
N PRO A 77 3.27 3.32 -11.08
CA PRO A 77 4.14 2.78 -12.14
C PRO A 77 3.38 2.42 -13.42
N PHE A 78 4.14 2.26 -14.52
CA PHE A 78 3.63 1.94 -15.86
C PHE A 78 2.72 0.72 -15.94
N TYR A 79 2.79 -0.20 -14.97
CA TYR A 79 1.98 -1.42 -14.93
C TYR A 79 0.64 -1.27 -14.20
N ALA A 80 0.40 -0.14 -13.54
CA ALA A 80 -0.85 0.07 -12.78
C ALA A 80 -2.02 0.28 -13.73
N MET A 81 -3.13 -0.42 -13.50
CA MET A 81 -4.36 -0.24 -14.28
C MET A 81 -4.98 1.14 -14.00
N ASN A 82 -5.45 1.82 -15.05
CA ASN A 82 -6.24 3.04 -14.90
C ASN A 82 -7.71 2.68 -14.65
N ASP A 83 -8.42 3.53 -13.91
CA ASP A 83 -9.85 3.33 -13.72
C ASP A 83 -10.60 3.46 -15.06
N LYS A 84 -11.58 2.58 -15.28
CA LYS A 84 -12.34 2.52 -16.54
C LYS A 84 -13.31 3.68 -16.70
N ASN A 85 -13.82 4.22 -15.59
CA ASN A 85 -14.78 5.31 -15.58
C ASN A 85 -14.06 6.67 -15.58
N ASP A 86 -12.93 6.79 -14.86
CA ASP A 86 -12.08 7.98 -14.86
C ASP A 86 -10.59 7.63 -15.06
N PRO A 87 -10.06 7.68 -16.30
CA PRO A 87 -8.66 7.35 -16.59
C PRO A 87 -7.61 8.24 -15.92
N ARG A 88 -8.02 9.34 -15.27
CA ARG A 88 -7.15 10.18 -14.44
C ARG A 88 -6.86 9.54 -13.08
N LEU A 89 -7.57 8.48 -12.72
CA LEU A 89 -7.40 7.69 -11.51
C LEU A 89 -6.82 6.31 -11.86
N ALA A 90 -6.10 5.72 -10.92
CA ALA A 90 -5.59 4.36 -11.02
C ALA A 90 -6.36 3.44 -10.07
N CYS A 91 -6.53 2.19 -10.47
CA CYS A 91 -6.99 1.09 -9.62
C CYS A 91 -5.87 0.65 -8.65
N LYS A 92 -5.29 1.62 -7.94
CA LYS A 92 -4.28 1.49 -6.88
C LYS A 92 -4.97 1.66 -5.53
N PHE A 93 -4.47 0.95 -4.53
CA PHE A 93 -4.80 1.17 -3.14
C PHE A 93 -3.55 1.14 -2.27
N ASP A 94 -3.62 1.84 -1.15
CA ASP A 94 -2.70 1.71 -0.02
C ASP A 94 -3.51 1.25 1.20
N LEU A 95 -2.98 0.31 1.97
CA LEU A 95 -3.55 -0.12 3.25
C LEU A 95 -2.71 0.48 4.37
N LEU A 96 -3.37 1.31 5.17
CA LEU A 96 -2.78 1.96 6.33
C LEU A 96 -3.14 1.17 7.58
N PHE A 97 -2.19 1.05 8.50
CA PHE A 97 -2.37 0.39 9.80
C PHE A 97 -1.68 1.22 10.89
N ARG A 98 -2.47 1.69 11.86
CA ARG A 98 -1.97 2.48 13.02
C ARG A 98 -1.04 3.63 12.61
N GLY A 99 -1.50 4.43 11.65
CA GLY A 99 -0.82 5.62 11.16
C GLY A 99 0.41 5.34 10.31
N LEU A 100 0.41 4.25 9.54
CA LEU A 100 1.51 3.90 8.64
C LEU A 100 1.00 3.04 7.49
N GLU A 101 1.41 3.37 6.27
CA GLU A 101 1.24 2.46 5.13
C GLU A 101 2.00 1.15 5.39
N ILE A 102 1.30 0.01 5.37
CA ILE A 102 1.92 -1.32 5.53
C ILE A 102 2.00 -2.10 4.22
N THR A 103 1.15 -1.78 3.24
CA THR A 103 1.22 -2.35 1.90
C THR A 103 0.60 -1.39 0.90
N SER A 104 1.18 -1.38 -0.30
CA SER A 104 0.59 -0.79 -1.50
C SER A 104 0.25 -1.89 -2.50
N GLY A 105 -0.82 -1.70 -3.26
CA GLY A 105 -1.32 -2.70 -4.18
C GLY A 105 -2.23 -2.11 -5.25
N GLY A 106 -2.75 -2.98 -6.11
CA GLY A 106 -3.69 -2.57 -7.14
C GLY A 106 -3.80 -3.55 -8.28
N GLN A 107 -4.72 -3.26 -9.18
CA GLN A 107 -4.89 -3.98 -10.42
C GLN A 107 -3.74 -3.66 -11.39
N ARG A 108 -3.30 -4.67 -12.12
CA ARG A 108 -2.27 -4.56 -13.17
C ARG A 108 -2.92 -4.52 -14.53
N ILE A 109 -2.26 -3.83 -15.47
CA ILE A 109 -2.62 -3.93 -16.87
C ILE A 109 -2.30 -5.35 -17.32
N HIS A 110 -3.26 -5.98 -18.00
CA HIS A 110 -3.15 -7.35 -18.49
C HIS A 110 -3.24 -7.40 -20.02
N ASP A 111 -3.84 -6.37 -20.64
CA ASP A 111 -3.86 -6.20 -22.08
C ASP A 111 -2.51 -5.70 -22.60
N TYR A 112 -2.01 -6.35 -23.66
CA TYR A 112 -0.70 -6.05 -24.21
C TYR A 112 -0.63 -4.63 -24.81
N ASP A 113 -1.62 -4.24 -25.61
CA ASP A 113 -1.59 -2.96 -26.31
C ASP A 113 -1.77 -1.79 -25.34
N GLU A 114 -2.63 -1.94 -24.33
CA GLU A 114 -2.77 -0.98 -23.24
C GLU A 114 -1.44 -0.82 -22.47
N GLN A 115 -0.75 -1.94 -22.17
CA GLN A 115 0.52 -1.91 -21.45
C GLN A 115 1.60 -1.18 -22.25
N ILE A 116 1.71 -1.47 -23.55
CA ILE A 116 2.64 -0.80 -24.47
C ILE A 116 2.32 0.70 -24.56
N ALA A 117 1.04 1.05 -24.71
CA ALA A 117 0.61 2.44 -24.82
C ALA A 117 0.99 3.24 -23.57
N LYS A 118 0.74 2.69 -22.37
CA LYS A 118 1.09 3.35 -21.10
C LYS A 118 2.59 3.48 -20.90
N MET A 119 3.37 2.44 -21.22
CA MET A 119 4.84 2.51 -21.15
C MET A 119 5.40 3.61 -22.03
N LYS A 120 4.95 3.69 -23.29
CA LYS A 120 5.37 4.75 -24.22
C LYS A 120 4.97 6.14 -23.74
N ALA A 121 3.75 6.28 -23.20
CA ALA A 121 3.28 7.55 -22.64
C ALA A 121 4.12 8.03 -21.44
N GLN A 122 4.72 7.11 -20.68
CA GLN A 122 5.64 7.41 -19.58
C GLN A 122 7.12 7.51 -20.02
N GLY A 123 7.40 7.46 -21.33
CA GLY A 123 8.76 7.58 -21.88
C GLY A 123 9.63 6.32 -21.74
N LEU A 124 9.03 5.16 -21.46
CA LEU A 124 9.74 3.88 -21.39
C LEU A 124 9.83 3.25 -22.78
N ASN A 125 10.96 2.59 -23.06
CA ASN A 125 11.13 1.78 -24.27
C ASN A 125 10.63 0.34 -23.99
N PRO A 126 9.56 -0.15 -24.65
CA PRO A 126 9.07 -1.50 -24.43
C PRO A 126 10.09 -2.61 -24.71
N ASP A 127 11.06 -2.36 -25.59
CA ASP A 127 12.09 -3.37 -25.93
C ASP A 127 12.96 -3.75 -24.72
N ASP A 128 13.15 -2.83 -23.76
CA ASP A 128 13.90 -3.08 -22.52
C ASP A 128 13.17 -4.04 -21.57
N PHE A 129 11.87 -4.25 -21.78
CA PHE A 129 10.98 -5.09 -20.95
C PHE A 129 10.48 -6.32 -21.71
N ARG A 130 11.16 -6.72 -22.79
CA ARG A 130 10.72 -7.81 -23.66
C ARG A 130 10.33 -9.07 -22.89
N SER A 131 11.13 -9.51 -21.94
CA SER A 131 10.86 -10.71 -21.12
C SER A 131 9.57 -10.60 -20.29
N TYR A 132 9.26 -9.41 -19.76
CA TYR A 132 8.02 -9.13 -19.03
C TYR A 132 6.80 -9.09 -19.96
N LEU A 133 6.96 -8.52 -21.16
CA LEU A 133 5.89 -8.34 -22.14
C LEU A 133 5.53 -9.63 -22.89
N GLU A 134 6.44 -10.61 -22.98
CA GLU A 134 6.13 -11.90 -23.59
C GLU A 134 4.90 -12.56 -22.92
N ALA A 135 4.80 -12.51 -21.59
CA ALA A 135 3.64 -13.05 -20.87
C ALA A 135 2.31 -12.38 -21.28
N HIS A 136 2.33 -11.07 -21.55
CA HIS A 136 1.15 -10.32 -21.99
C HIS A 136 0.67 -10.77 -23.39
N LYS A 137 1.61 -11.10 -24.29
CA LYS A 137 1.28 -11.56 -25.66
C LYS A 137 0.59 -12.92 -25.68
N TYR A 138 0.92 -13.80 -24.74
CA TYR A 138 0.27 -15.11 -24.62
C TYR A 138 -1.06 -15.07 -23.86
N GLY A 139 -1.46 -13.89 -23.39
CA GLY A 139 -2.71 -13.64 -22.68
C GLY A 139 -2.54 -13.74 -21.17
N LEU A 140 -2.86 -12.64 -20.48
CA LEU A 140 -2.96 -12.59 -19.02
C LEU A 140 -4.42 -12.35 -18.61
N PRO A 141 -4.96 -13.08 -17.61
CA PRO A 141 -6.24 -12.74 -17.04
C PRO A 141 -6.17 -11.40 -16.29
N PRO A 142 -7.28 -10.70 -16.09
CA PRO A 142 -7.33 -9.56 -15.17
C PRO A 142 -6.79 -9.96 -13.79
N HIS A 143 -5.77 -9.26 -13.32
CA HIS A 143 -5.07 -9.61 -12.09
C HIS A 143 -4.64 -8.36 -11.31
N GLY A 144 -4.42 -8.53 -10.02
CA GLY A 144 -3.91 -7.52 -9.11
C GLY A 144 -3.15 -8.18 -7.98
N GLY A 145 -2.52 -7.37 -7.16
CA GLY A 145 -1.78 -7.88 -6.02
C GLY A 145 -1.34 -6.77 -5.08
N LEU A 146 -0.64 -7.19 -4.03
CA LEU A 146 -0.08 -6.33 -3.01
C LEU A 146 1.28 -6.88 -2.57
N GLY A 147 2.09 -6.01 -1.98
CA GLY A 147 3.35 -6.40 -1.36
C GLY A 147 3.42 -5.84 0.06
N ILE A 148 3.47 -6.72 1.05
CA ILE A 148 3.49 -6.33 2.46
C ILE A 148 4.89 -6.50 3.05
N GLY A 149 5.35 -5.48 3.77
CA GLY A 149 6.61 -5.54 4.52
C GLY A 149 6.39 -6.23 5.86
N LEU A 150 6.91 -7.46 6.02
CA LEU A 150 6.76 -8.24 7.24
C LEU A 150 7.27 -7.49 8.47
N GLU A 151 8.49 -6.95 8.41
CA GLU A 151 9.12 -6.22 9.51
C GLU A 151 8.33 -4.96 9.86
N ARG A 152 7.71 -4.31 8.87
CA ARG A 152 6.92 -3.09 9.06
C ARG A 152 5.58 -3.40 9.75
N LEU A 153 4.94 -4.50 9.38
CA LEU A 153 3.75 -5.01 10.06
C LEU A 153 4.07 -5.39 11.52
N VAL A 154 5.13 -6.18 11.73
CA VAL A 154 5.57 -6.60 13.06
C VAL A 154 5.94 -5.41 13.94
N MET A 155 6.63 -4.40 13.39
CA MET A 155 6.96 -3.16 14.10
C MET A 155 5.70 -2.50 14.70
N LYS A 156 4.59 -2.46 13.95
CA LYS A 156 3.34 -1.85 14.41
C LYS A 156 2.53 -2.72 15.37
N ILE A 157 2.57 -4.04 15.20
CA ILE A 157 1.96 -5.00 16.15
C ILE A 157 2.66 -4.92 17.52
N LEU A 158 3.99 -4.79 17.51
CA LEU A 158 4.82 -4.73 18.72
C LEU A 158 5.05 -3.30 19.24
N ARG A 159 4.44 -2.28 18.61
CA ARG A 159 4.56 -0.85 18.96
C ARG A 159 6.02 -0.37 19.06
N LEU A 160 6.88 -0.90 18.19
CA LEU A 160 8.29 -0.56 18.10
C LEU A 160 8.47 0.78 17.39
N SER A 161 9.50 1.53 17.76
CA SER A 161 9.79 2.85 17.19
C SER A 161 10.64 2.77 15.92
N ASN A 162 11.27 1.63 15.65
CA ASN A 162 12.17 1.46 14.51
C ASN A 162 12.06 0.06 13.91
N VAL A 163 12.02 -0.02 12.57
CA VAL A 163 11.91 -1.29 11.82
C VAL A 163 13.10 -2.23 12.06
N ARG A 164 14.26 -1.71 12.48
CA ARG A 164 15.41 -2.54 12.87
C ARG A 164 15.11 -3.42 14.08
N GLN A 165 14.17 -3.03 14.94
CA GLN A 165 13.78 -3.81 16.11
C GLN A 165 12.89 -5.00 15.76
N SER A 166 12.26 -4.99 14.58
CA SER A 166 11.45 -6.09 14.05
C SER A 166 12.19 -6.92 12.98
N SER A 167 13.49 -6.69 12.80
CA SER A 167 14.34 -7.46 11.88
C SER A 167 15.37 -8.27 12.66
N MET A 168 15.49 -9.56 12.35
CA MET A 168 16.43 -10.46 13.04
C MET A 168 17.89 -10.04 12.84
N PHE A 169 18.25 -9.64 11.61
CA PHE A 169 19.59 -9.16 11.26
C PHE A 169 19.45 -7.89 10.42
N PRO A 170 19.29 -6.71 11.05
CA PRO A 170 19.04 -5.47 10.33
C PRO A 170 20.14 -5.15 9.32
N ARG A 171 19.73 -4.74 8.13
CA ARG A 171 20.61 -4.27 7.06
C ARG A 171 20.23 -2.84 6.68
N ASP A 172 21.24 -1.99 6.58
CA ASP A 172 21.10 -0.65 6.04
C ASP A 172 22.40 -0.23 5.34
N ILE A 173 22.45 0.98 4.80
CA ILE A 173 23.62 1.50 4.07
C ILE A 173 24.91 1.51 4.90
N ASN A 174 24.81 1.48 6.23
CA ASN A 174 25.93 1.53 7.17
C ASN A 174 26.16 0.20 7.92
N ARG A 175 25.27 -0.79 7.80
CA ARG A 175 25.34 -2.07 8.53
C ARG A 175 25.19 -3.25 7.57
N LEU A 176 26.31 -3.90 7.29
CA LEU A 176 26.40 -5.13 6.47
C LEU A 176 26.75 -6.39 7.26
N LEU A 177 27.20 -6.25 8.50
CA LEU A 177 27.54 -7.37 9.38
C LEU A 177 26.45 -7.53 10.47
N PRO A 178 26.17 -8.77 10.92
CA PRO A 178 25.32 -9.00 12.08
C PRO A 178 25.76 -8.20 13.31
#